data_AF-A0A1P8WSB4-F1
#
_entry.id   AF-A0A1P8WSB4-F1
#
_cell.length_a   1.000
_cell.length_b   1.000
_cell.length_c   1.000
_cell.angle_alpha   90.00
_cell.angle_beta   90.00
_cell.angle_gamma   90.00
#
_symmetry.space_group_name_H-M   'P 1'
#
loop_
_entity.id
_entity.type
_entity.pdbx_description
1 polymer ?
#
loop_
_entity_poly.entity_id
_entity_poly.type
_entity_poly.pdbx_seq_one_letter_code
_entity_poly.pdbx_strand_id
1 'polypeptide(L)'
;MIESAMTTASHNVESSLQKKAVVVDWYSEHETIQVFGRNQSRFEIQKDRAIEALQVAKQREQFDKQLNLLIGKTFEWLVSGVSGVESIYLTLRDSRLMLVVIAEVAECQDDLEDSVTEFDITVAEDSDLDLIRMNSMVLPNASDEALNSFFDERFLLSLKKQGD
;
A
#
# COMPACT_ATOMS: atom_id res chain seq x y z
N MET A 1 5.25 -58.84 -32.48
CA MET A 1 5.27 -59.35 -31.10
C MET A 1 5.99 -58.30 -30.25
N ILE A 2 5.25 -57.71 -29.30
CA ILE A 2 5.69 -57.13 -28.00
C ILE A 2 6.57 -55.87 -28.09
N GLU A 3 5.97 -54.68 -28.03
CA GLU A 3 5.80 -53.81 -26.84
C GLU A 3 7.09 -53.17 -26.33
N SER A 4 7.18 -51.84 -26.42
CA SER A 4 7.10 -50.99 -25.22
C SER A 4 7.20 -49.53 -25.59
N ALA A 5 6.14 -48.80 -25.28
CA ALA A 5 6.14 -47.36 -25.12
C ALA A 5 6.91 -46.99 -23.86
N MET A 6 7.74 -45.94 -23.93
CA MET A 6 8.08 -45.14 -22.76
C MET A 6 8.11 -43.66 -23.11
N THR A 7 6.97 -43.04 -22.81
CA THR A 7 6.81 -41.67 -22.33
C THR A 7 7.95 -41.26 -21.39
N THR A 8 8.51 -40.08 -21.63
CA THR A 8 8.96 -39.20 -20.54
C THR A 8 8.73 -37.75 -20.96
N ALA A 9 7.57 -37.26 -20.56
CA ALA A 9 7.35 -35.85 -20.33
C ALA A 9 8.13 -35.41 -19.08
N SER A 10 8.36 -34.10 -18.98
CA SER A 10 8.82 -33.36 -17.81
C SER A 10 10.34 -33.19 -17.69
N HIS A 11 10.84 -32.07 -18.21
CA HIS A 11 11.71 -31.25 -17.38
C HIS A 11 11.03 -29.89 -17.19
N ASN A 12 10.44 -29.78 -16.00
CA ASN A 12 9.93 -28.55 -15.42
C ASN A 12 11.01 -27.46 -15.51
N VAL A 13 10.62 -26.33 -16.10
CA VAL A 13 11.32 -25.06 -15.95
C VAL A 13 10.99 -24.54 -14.55
N GLU A 14 11.69 -25.05 -13.54
CA GLU A 14 11.75 -24.38 -12.24
C GLU A 14 12.82 -23.30 -12.31
N SER A 15 12.44 -22.17 -12.92
CA SER A 15 13.15 -20.90 -12.77
C SER A 15 12.97 -20.40 -11.33
N SER A 16 13.72 -20.99 -10.41
CA SER A 16 13.92 -20.43 -9.08
C SER A 16 14.65 -19.08 -9.23
N LEU A 17 13.93 -17.99 -9.00
CA LEU A 17 14.50 -16.65 -8.89
C LEU A 17 15.33 -16.57 -7.59
N GLN A 18 16.53 -17.15 -7.61
CA GLN A 18 17.56 -16.87 -6.62
C GLN A 18 17.84 -15.36 -6.65
N LYS A 19 17.47 -14.64 -5.58
CA LYS A 19 17.92 -13.25 -5.32
C LYS A 19 19.44 -13.26 -5.17
N LYS A 20 20.19 -13.20 -6.27
CA LYS A 20 21.63 -12.93 -6.23
C LYS A 20 21.87 -11.48 -5.83
N ALA A 21 22.78 -11.29 -4.87
CA ALA A 21 23.13 -10.01 -4.30
C ALA A 21 23.67 -9.03 -5.36
N VAL A 22 23.31 -7.75 -5.22
CA VAL A 22 23.93 -6.66 -5.97
C VAL A 22 25.29 -6.41 -5.33
N VAL A 23 26.37 -6.50 -6.12
CA VAL A 23 27.72 -6.14 -5.67
C VAL A 23 27.92 -4.65 -5.91
N VAL A 24 28.35 -3.95 -4.86
CA VAL A 24 28.56 -2.50 -4.86
C VAL A 24 30.03 -2.23 -4.57
N ASP A 25 30.73 -1.64 -5.52
CA ASP A 25 32.13 -1.22 -5.34
C ASP A 25 32.19 0.29 -5.11
N TRP A 26 32.98 0.69 -4.10
CA TRP A 26 33.17 2.08 -3.68
C TRP A 26 34.53 2.62 -4.15
N TYR A 27 34.52 3.76 -4.84
CA TYR A 27 35.74 4.42 -5.32
C TYR A 27 35.87 5.80 -4.68
N SER A 28 36.72 5.91 -3.66
CA SER A 28 36.86 7.13 -2.83
C SER A 28 37.43 8.34 -3.59
N GLU A 29 38.16 8.12 -4.69
CA GLU A 29 38.81 9.20 -5.46
C GLU A 29 37.84 10.05 -6.29
N HIS A 30 36.65 9.52 -6.57
CA HIS A 30 35.66 10.17 -7.45
C HIS A 30 34.28 10.34 -6.80
N GLU A 31 34.11 9.91 -5.54
CA GLU A 31 32.82 9.87 -4.83
C GLU A 31 31.69 9.20 -5.66
N THR A 32 32.06 8.15 -6.41
CA THR A 32 31.12 7.40 -7.25
C THR A 32 30.93 5.98 -6.72
N ILE A 33 29.72 5.48 -6.91
CA ILE A 33 29.32 4.11 -6.64
C ILE A 33 29.14 3.40 -7.98
N GLN A 34 29.74 2.23 -8.11
CA GLN A 34 29.51 1.35 -9.26
C GLN A 34 28.53 0.26 -8.90
N VAL A 35 27.47 0.19 -9.69
CA VAL A 35 26.42 -0.83 -9.55
C VAL A 35 26.54 -1.79 -10.73
N PHE A 36 26.74 -3.07 -10.41
CA PHE A 36 26.73 -4.14 -11.40
C PHE A 36 25.33 -4.76 -11.47
N GLY A 37 24.60 -4.45 -12.54
CA GLY A 37 23.28 -5.01 -12.81
C GLY A 37 23.34 -6.50 -13.17
N ARG A 38 22.19 -7.19 -13.11
CA ARG A 38 22.07 -8.62 -13.48
C ARG A 38 22.48 -8.93 -14.92
N ASN A 39 22.43 -7.93 -15.79
CA ASN A 39 22.86 -7.98 -17.20
C ASN A 39 24.33 -7.61 -17.40
N GLN A 40 25.13 -7.51 -16.32
CA GLN A 40 26.53 -7.07 -16.33
C GLN A 40 26.76 -5.66 -16.92
N SER A 41 25.71 -4.87 -17.10
CA SER A 41 25.87 -3.47 -17.47
C SER A 41 26.32 -2.69 -16.23
N ARG A 42 27.47 -2.03 -16.35
CA ARG A 42 28.06 -1.17 -15.31
C ARG A 42 27.44 0.21 -15.44
N PHE A 43 26.90 0.71 -14.35
CA PHE A 43 26.45 2.10 -14.25
C PHE A 43 27.16 2.77 -13.08
N GLU A 44 27.62 4.00 -13.32
CA GLU A 44 28.21 4.85 -12.30
C GLU A 44 27.18 5.88 -11.86
N ILE A 45 26.99 5.99 -10.54
CA ILE A 45 26.15 7.00 -9.91
C ILE A 45 26.97 7.74 -8.86
N GLN A 46 26.73 9.03 -8.72
CA GLN A 46 27.32 9.81 -7.63
C GLN A 46 26.83 9.26 -6.28
N LYS A 47 27.72 9.17 -5.29
CA LYS A 47 27.44 8.69 -3.94
C LYS A 47 26.15 9.27 -3.39
N ASP A 48 26.02 10.59 -3.43
CA ASP A 48 24.90 11.29 -2.80
C ASP A 48 23.56 10.91 -3.45
N ARG A 49 23.52 10.79 -4.79
CA ARG A 49 22.33 10.31 -5.51
C ARG A 49 21.96 8.87 -5.19
N ALA A 50 22.95 8.01 -4.97
CA ALA A 50 22.71 6.64 -4.54
C ALA A 50 22.20 6.59 -3.09
N ILE A 51 22.73 7.43 -2.19
CA ILE A 51 22.22 7.57 -0.81
C ILE A 51 20.77 8.04 -0.84
N GLU A 52 20.46 9.08 -1.61
CA GLU A 52 19.10 9.59 -1.79
C GLU A 52 18.16 8.51 -2.32
N ALA A 53 18.54 7.79 -3.37
CA ALA A 53 17.73 6.71 -3.94
C ALA A 53 17.48 5.58 -2.93
N LEU A 54 18.49 5.21 -2.14
CA LEU A 54 18.36 4.20 -1.09
C LEU A 54 17.47 4.71 0.06
N GLN A 55 17.56 5.98 0.43
CA GLN A 55 16.69 6.60 1.43
C GLN A 55 15.24 6.63 0.97
N VAL A 56 14.98 7.03 -0.28
CA VAL A 56 13.63 7.00 -0.87
C VAL A 56 13.08 5.58 -0.89
N ALA A 57 13.89 4.60 -1.30
CA ALA A 57 13.48 3.19 -1.32
C ALA A 57 13.17 2.66 0.10
N LYS A 58 13.99 3.02 1.09
CA LYS A 58 13.77 2.64 2.50
C LYS A 58 12.50 3.28 3.06
N GLN A 59 12.29 4.57 2.81
CA GLN A 59 11.07 5.27 3.23
C GLN A 59 9.83 4.65 2.59
N ARG A 60 9.91 4.24 1.32
CA ARG A 60 8.83 3.50 0.65
C ARG A 60 8.52 2.18 1.35
N GLU A 61 9.52 1.37 1.68
CA GLU A 61 9.30 0.10 2.39
C GLU A 61 8.64 0.31 3.76
N GLN A 62 9.06 1.37 4.48
CA GLN A 62 8.45 1.74 5.76
C GLN A 62 7.00 2.19 5.57
N PHE A 63 6.75 3.08 4.61
CA PHE A 63 5.41 3.54 4.28
C PHE A 63 4.49 2.37 3.88
N ASP A 64 4.96 1.44 3.06
CA ASP A 64 4.18 0.26 2.65
C ASP A 64 3.79 -0.59 3.88
N LYS A 65 4.67 -0.74 4.87
CA LYS A 65 4.34 -1.44 6.13
C LYS A 65 3.27 -0.70 6.93
N GLN A 66 3.42 0.61 7.08
CA GLN A 66 2.45 1.43 7.80
C GLN A 66 1.09 1.48 7.10
N LEU A 67 1.07 1.53 5.76
CA LEU A 67 -0.17 1.53 5.00
C LEU A 67 -0.92 0.21 5.18
N ASN A 68 -0.21 -0.92 5.17
CA ASN A 68 -0.81 -2.22 5.46
C ASN A 68 -1.33 -2.31 6.90
N LEU A 69 -0.61 -1.73 7.87
CA LEU A 69 -1.06 -1.65 9.26
C LEU A 69 -2.33 -0.79 9.40
N LEU A 70 -2.38 0.37 8.73
CA LEU A 70 -3.57 1.21 8.67
C LEU A 70 -4.77 0.45 8.09
N ILE A 71 -4.59 -0.23 6.96
CA ILE A 71 -5.65 -1.04 6.33
C ILE A 71 -6.16 -2.11 7.32
N GLY A 72 -5.24 -2.77 8.03
CA GLY A 72 -5.58 -3.74 9.08
C GLY A 72 -6.43 -3.12 10.18
N LYS A 73 -6.00 -1.98 10.72
CA LYS A 73 -6.75 -1.24 11.76
C LYS A 73 -8.11 -0.74 11.28
N THR A 74 -8.22 -0.25 10.05
CA THR A 74 -9.50 0.15 9.47
C THR A 74 -10.44 -1.05 9.36
N PHE A 75 -9.91 -2.24 9.02
CA PHE A 75 -10.72 -3.45 9.00
C PHE A 75 -11.14 -3.89 10.40
N GLU A 76 -10.22 -3.86 11.38
CA GLU A 76 -10.51 -4.15 12.79
C GLU A 76 -11.61 -3.24 13.34
N TRP A 77 -11.52 -1.94 13.07
CA TRP A 77 -12.54 -0.95 13.42
C TRP A 77 -13.88 -1.24 12.71
N LEU A 78 -13.87 -1.57 11.42
CA LEU A 78 -15.09 -1.95 10.70
C LEU A 78 -15.76 -3.19 11.31
N VAL A 79 -14.98 -4.20 11.70
CA VAL A 79 -15.54 -5.44 12.27
C VAL A 79 -15.88 -5.34 13.76
N SER A 80 -15.41 -4.31 14.47
CA SER A 80 -15.71 -4.12 15.90
C SER A 80 -17.16 -3.72 16.19
N GLY A 81 -18.02 -3.64 15.17
CA GLY A 81 -19.45 -3.42 15.32
C GLY A 81 -19.90 -2.00 14.99
N VAL A 82 -19.09 -1.24 14.23
CA VAL A 82 -19.53 0.04 13.67
C VAL A 82 -20.69 -0.23 12.72
N SER A 83 -21.87 0.28 13.07
CA SER A 83 -23.08 0.21 12.25
C SER A 83 -23.23 1.44 11.37
N GLY A 84 -24.02 1.35 10.30
CA GLY A 84 -24.34 2.51 9.46
C GLY A 84 -23.28 2.78 8.39
N VAL A 85 -22.40 1.83 8.09
CA VAL A 85 -21.35 1.97 7.07
C VAL A 85 -21.71 1.15 5.83
N GLU A 86 -21.99 1.82 4.72
CA GLU A 86 -22.21 1.19 3.42
C GLU A 86 -20.88 0.76 2.79
N SER A 87 -19.90 1.68 2.79
CA SER A 87 -18.60 1.44 2.18
C SER A 87 -17.52 2.35 2.75
N ILE A 88 -16.28 1.89 2.68
CA ILE A 88 -15.11 2.65 3.11
C ILE A 88 -14.12 2.74 1.95
N TYR A 89 -13.52 3.91 1.80
CA TYR A 89 -12.48 4.16 0.83
C TYR A 89 -11.27 4.82 1.48
N LEU A 90 -10.08 4.45 1.02
CA LEU A 90 -8.86 5.22 1.23
C LEU A 90 -8.48 5.87 -0.10
N THR A 91 -8.32 7.18 -0.10
CA THR A 91 -7.95 7.96 -1.29
C THR A 91 -6.95 9.07 -0.95
N LEU A 92 -6.56 9.87 -1.94
CA LEU A 92 -5.74 11.05 -1.73
C LEU A 92 -6.59 12.32 -1.87
N ARG A 93 -6.34 13.31 -1.02
CA ARG A 93 -6.87 14.67 -1.15
C ARG A 93 -5.84 15.66 -0.66
N ASP A 94 -5.58 16.70 -1.46
CA ASP A 94 -4.58 17.73 -1.15
C ASP A 94 -3.19 17.14 -0.77
N SER A 95 -2.81 16.06 -1.45
CA SER A 95 -1.57 15.29 -1.20
C SER A 95 -1.49 14.61 0.17
N ARG A 96 -2.63 14.37 0.82
CA ARG A 96 -2.75 13.62 2.08
C ARG A 96 -3.65 12.41 1.90
N LEU A 97 -3.47 11.41 2.75
CA LEU A 97 -4.36 10.27 2.79
C LEU A 97 -5.71 10.70 3.37
N MET A 98 -6.80 10.24 2.79
CA MET A 98 -8.16 10.51 3.25
C MET A 98 -8.93 9.20 3.38
N LEU A 99 -9.45 8.94 4.58
CA LEU A 99 -10.44 7.90 4.83
C LEU A 99 -11.83 8.48 4.56
N VAL A 100 -12.52 7.93 3.58
CA VAL A 100 -13.90 8.31 3.25
C VAL A 100 -14.81 7.17 3.66
N VAL A 101 -15.75 7.46 4.56
CA VAL A 101 -16.74 6.51 5.04
C VAL A 101 -18.09 6.93 4.48
N ILE A 102 -18.72 6.06 3.70
CA ILE A 102 -20.06 6.29 3.16
C ILE A 102 -21.06 5.69 4.13
N ALA A 103 -21.97 6.51 4.64
CA ALA A 103 -23.05 6.07 5.50
C ALA A 103 -24.07 5.22 4.73
N GLU A 104 -24.76 4.32 5.42
CA GLU A 104 -25.86 3.52 4.84
C GLU A 104 -27.04 4.40 4.41
N VAL A 105 -27.27 5.50 5.15
CA VAL A 105 -28.38 6.41 4.92
C VAL A 105 -27.88 7.78 4.44
N ALA A 106 -28.80 8.57 3.86
CA ALA A 106 -28.48 9.93 3.40
C ALA A 106 -28.49 10.98 4.53
N GLU A 107 -29.01 10.63 5.70
CA GLU A 107 -29.07 11.51 6.87
C GLU A 107 -27.73 11.50 7.63
N CYS A 108 -27.45 12.59 8.33
CA CYS A 108 -26.29 12.67 9.22
C CYS A 108 -26.43 11.64 10.35
N GLN A 109 -25.37 10.85 10.57
CA GLN A 109 -25.31 9.87 11.64
C GLN A 109 -24.22 10.28 12.63
N ASP A 110 -24.60 11.06 13.64
CA ASP A 110 -23.67 11.62 14.63
C ASP A 110 -22.81 10.54 15.30
N ASP A 111 -23.41 9.39 15.64
CA ASP A 111 -22.69 8.24 16.22
C ASP A 111 -21.59 7.69 15.28
N LEU A 112 -21.82 7.74 13.97
CA LEU A 112 -20.82 7.31 12.97
C LEU A 112 -19.71 8.35 12.85
N GLU A 113 -20.04 9.65 12.82
CA GLU A 113 -19.05 10.73 12.79
C GLU A 113 -18.14 10.69 14.03
N ASP A 114 -18.72 10.47 15.21
CA ASP A 114 -17.98 10.33 16.47
C ASP A 114 -17.06 9.11 16.43
N SER A 115 -17.55 7.95 15.96
CA SER A 115 -16.76 6.73 15.80
C SER A 115 -15.59 6.90 14.82
N VAL A 116 -15.82 7.58 13.69
CA VAL A 116 -14.78 7.87 12.69
C VAL A 116 -13.76 8.86 13.22
N THR A 117 -14.20 9.82 14.04
CA THR A 117 -13.32 10.78 14.71
C THR A 117 -12.43 10.07 15.74
N GLU A 118 -13.01 9.20 16.57
CA GLU A 118 -12.24 8.40 17.54
C GLU A 118 -11.22 7.48 16.85
N PHE A 119 -11.59 6.89 15.71
CA PHE A 119 -10.66 6.12 14.89
C PHE A 119 -9.51 6.98 14.34
N ASP A 120 -9.80 8.17 13.81
CA ASP A 120 -8.79 9.10 13.31
C ASP A 120 -7.80 9.51 14.41
N ILE A 121 -8.30 9.81 15.62
CA ILE A 121 -7.48 10.10 16.79
C ILE A 121 -6.58 8.89 17.14
N THR A 122 -7.16 7.69 17.18
CA THR A 122 -6.42 6.46 17.48
C THR A 122 -5.29 6.21 16.47
N VAL A 123 -5.54 6.45 15.19
CA VAL A 123 -4.52 6.35 14.13
C VAL A 123 -3.44 7.41 14.30
N ALA A 124 -3.81 8.65 14.63
CA ALA A 124 -2.87 9.75 14.80
C ALA A 124 -1.96 9.59 16.02
N GLU A 125 -2.43 8.91 17.07
CA GLU A 125 -1.66 8.62 18.29
C GLU A 125 -0.78 7.36 18.17
N ASP A 126 -0.94 6.56 17.11
CA ASP A 126 -0.18 5.33 16.93
C ASP A 126 1.25 5.61 16.42
N SER A 127 2.25 5.29 17.24
CA SER A 127 3.66 5.47 16.90
C SER A 127 4.14 4.62 15.73
N ASP A 128 3.46 3.51 15.44
CA ASP A 128 3.77 2.66 14.28
C ASP A 128 3.25 3.24 12.95
N LEU A 129 2.48 4.34 12.99
CA LEU A 129 1.91 5.03 11.83
C LEU A 129 2.46 6.46 11.64
N ASP A 130 3.65 6.76 12.17
CA ASP A 130 4.24 8.10 12.19
C ASP A 130 4.49 8.76 10.81
N LEU A 131 4.60 7.97 9.73
CA LEU A 131 4.73 8.48 8.36
C LEU A 131 3.37 8.75 7.70
N ILE A 132 2.28 8.24 8.26
CA ILE A 132 0.94 8.40 7.73
C ILE A 132 0.26 9.58 8.41
N ARG A 133 -0.07 10.59 7.59
CA ARG A 133 -1.00 11.65 7.98
C ARG A 133 -2.28 11.48 7.21
N MET A 134 -3.32 11.10 7.94
CA MET A 134 -4.65 10.84 7.43
C MET A 134 -5.61 11.94 7.90
N ASN A 135 -6.62 12.22 7.08
CA ASN A 135 -7.84 12.86 7.54
C ASN A 135 -8.99 11.87 7.34
N SER A 136 -10.05 11.99 8.13
CA SER A 136 -11.28 11.22 7.93
C SER A 136 -12.45 12.11 7.48
N MET A 137 -13.41 11.51 6.78
CA MET A 137 -14.62 12.17 6.33
C MET A 137 -15.76 11.15 6.23
N VAL A 138 -16.92 11.52 6.78
CA VAL A 138 -18.16 10.79 6.58
C VAL A 138 -18.96 11.49 5.48
N LEU A 139 -19.49 10.71 4.54
CA LEU A 139 -20.38 11.20 3.49
C LEU A 139 -21.72 10.45 3.57
N PRO A 140 -22.84 11.15 3.30
CA PRO A 140 -24.13 10.49 3.18
C PRO A 140 -24.14 9.54 1.99
N ASN A 141 -25.04 8.55 2.02
CA ASN A 141 -25.29 7.73 0.85
C ASN A 141 -25.76 8.60 -0.33
N ALA A 142 -24.98 8.61 -1.40
CA ALA A 142 -25.19 9.45 -2.58
C ALA A 142 -24.87 8.65 -3.86
N SER A 143 -25.26 9.18 -5.01
CA SER A 143 -24.92 8.53 -6.28
C SER A 143 -23.41 8.51 -6.50
N ASP A 144 -22.92 7.49 -7.19
CA ASP A 144 -21.51 7.35 -7.56
C ASP A 144 -20.96 8.61 -8.26
N GLU A 145 -21.79 9.25 -9.10
CA GLU A 145 -21.43 10.50 -9.79
C GLU A 145 -21.12 11.64 -8.80
N ALA A 146 -21.88 11.77 -7.72
CA ALA A 146 -21.63 12.77 -6.68
C ALA A 146 -20.36 12.43 -5.87
N LEU A 147 -20.16 11.15 -5.57
CA LEU A 147 -19.02 10.65 -4.79
C LEU A 147 -17.69 10.75 -5.54
N ASN A 148 -17.69 10.65 -6.87
CA ASN A 148 -16.47 10.72 -7.68
C ASN A 148 -15.63 11.98 -7.46
N SER A 149 -16.27 13.11 -7.07
CA SER A 149 -15.55 14.35 -6.74
C SER A 149 -14.66 14.27 -5.49
N PHE A 150 -14.84 13.23 -4.67
CA PHE A 150 -14.07 12.98 -3.44
C PHE A 150 -12.91 12.00 -3.64
N PHE A 151 -12.79 11.38 -4.81
CA PHE A 151 -11.79 10.34 -5.08
C PHE A 151 -10.69 10.83 -6.03
N ASP A 152 -9.45 10.45 -5.74
CA ASP A 152 -8.32 10.64 -6.64
C ASP A 152 -8.11 9.39 -7.49
N GLU A 153 -8.19 9.54 -8.82
CA GLU A 153 -8.04 8.43 -9.78
C GLU A 153 -6.68 7.72 -9.69
N ARG A 154 -5.66 8.37 -9.14
CA ARG A 154 -4.31 7.80 -9.00
C ARG A 154 -4.23 6.84 -7.82
N PHE A 155 -5.11 7.00 -6.82
CA PHE A 155 -5.11 6.20 -5.61
C PHE A 155 -6.51 6.11 -5.01
N LEU A 156 -7.11 4.94 -5.14
CA LEU A 156 -8.38 4.58 -4.53
C LEU A 156 -8.33 3.11 -4.09
N LEU A 157 -8.51 2.87 -2.80
CA LEU A 157 -8.69 1.55 -2.23
C LEU A 157 -10.10 1.45 -1.67
N SER A 158 -10.87 0.46 -2.10
CA SER A 158 -12.16 0.13 -1.49
C SER A 158 -11.96 -0.95 -0.43
N LEU A 159 -12.44 -0.66 0.78
CA LEU A 159 -12.45 -1.58 1.90
C LEU A 159 -13.90 -2.01 2.11
N LYS A 160 -14.16 -3.30 1.91
CA LYS A 160 -15.48 -3.90 2.09
C LYS A 160 -15.35 -5.07 3.05
N LYS A 161 -16.30 -5.19 3.97
CA LYS A 161 -16.48 -6.41 4.74
C LYS A 161 -16.85 -7.52 3.74
N GLN A 162 -16.02 -8.55 3.62
CA GLN A 162 -16.43 -9.75 2.89
C GLN A 162 -17.62 -10.35 3.66
N GLY A 163 -18.77 -10.45 3.00
CA GLY A 163 -20.02 -10.88 3.66
C GLY A 163 -19.91 -12.25 4.32
N ASP A 164 -20.69 -12.44 5.39
CA ASP A 164 -21.04 -13.75 5.97
C ASP A 164 -21.68 -14.68 4.92
#